data_AF-A0A2N9ATB7-F1
#
_entry.id   AF-A0A2N9ATB7-F1
#
_cell.length_a   1.000
_cell.length_b   1.000
_cell.length_c   1.000
_cell.angle_alpha   90.00
_cell.angle_beta   90.00
_cell.angle_gamma   90.00
#
_symmetry.space_group_name_H-M   'P 1'
#
loop_
_entity.id
_entity.type
_entity.pdbx_description
1 polymer ?
#
loop_
_entity_poly.entity_id
_entity_poly.type
_entity_poly.pdbx_seq_one_letter_code
_entity_poly.pdbx_strand_id
1 'polypeptide(L)' 'MKRLLLLLVAVLPLAAAPPERPALSIPGSLLRCAPPSRPPAGGTQRQVAGYVVDLADAHADCQGKLCRVRGLVEGAR' A
#
# COMPACT_ATOMS: atom_id res chain seq x y z
N MET A 1 -25.70 35.64 54.03
CA MET A 1 -25.68 34.28 53.43
C MET A 1 -26.32 34.34 52.05
N LYS A 2 -25.52 34.40 50.97
CA LYS A 2 -26.07 34.39 49.60
C LYS A 2 -25.14 33.54 48.74
N ARG A 3 -25.52 32.27 48.59
CA ARG A 3 -24.78 31.26 47.81
C ARG A 3 -24.97 31.59 46.33
N LEU A 4 -23.98 32.25 45.73
CA LEU A 4 -23.93 32.51 44.29
C LEU A 4 -23.55 31.19 43.61
N LEU A 5 -24.54 30.48 43.05
CA LEU A 5 -24.31 29.28 42.25
C LEU A 5 -23.69 29.72 40.91
N LEU A 6 -22.40 29.44 40.73
CA LEU A 6 -21.68 29.61 39.48
C LEU A 6 -22.16 28.58 38.45
N LEU A 7 -22.92 29.03 37.47
CA LEU A 7 -23.25 28.30 36.25
C LEU A 7 -21.99 28.19 35.36
N LEU A 8 -21.23 27.12 35.55
CA LEU A 8 -20.16 26.68 34.64
C LEU A 8 -20.80 26.13 33.36
N VAL A 9 -20.99 26.98 32.37
CA VAL A 9 -21.33 26.57 31.00
C VAL A 9 -20.06 25.96 30.40
N ALA A 10 -19.96 24.64 30.45
CA ALA A 10 -18.91 23.90 29.78
C ALA A 10 -19.12 23.99 28.27
N VAL A 11 -18.34 24.85 27.62
CA VAL A 11 -18.24 24.91 26.16
C VAL A 11 -17.53 23.63 25.70
N LEU A 12 -18.28 22.59 25.37
CA LEU A 12 -17.70 21.42 24.70
C LEU A 12 -17.28 21.84 23.29
N PRO A 13 -15.98 21.73 22.92
CA PRO A 13 -15.60 21.91 21.54
C PRO A 13 -16.21 20.74 20.76
N LEU A 14 -17.04 21.05 19.77
CA LEU A 14 -17.39 20.11 18.72
C LEU A 14 -16.08 19.76 17.98
N ALA A 15 -15.39 18.73 18.44
CA ALA A 15 -14.34 18.10 17.67
C ALA A 15 -15.03 17.46 16.46
N ALA A 16 -15.00 18.17 15.32
CA ALA A 16 -15.43 17.59 14.06
C ALA A 16 -14.55 16.35 13.80
N ALA A 17 -15.15 15.17 13.91
CA ALA A 17 -14.49 13.95 13.49
C ALA A 17 -14.04 14.14 12.03
N PRO A 18 -12.79 13.82 11.69
CA PRO A 18 -12.36 13.90 10.29
C PRO A 18 -13.30 13.01 9.46
N PRO A 19 -13.67 13.43 8.24
CA PRO A 19 -14.51 12.60 7.38
C PRO A 19 -13.82 11.24 7.23
N GLU A 20 -14.55 10.16 7.58
CA GLU A 20 -14.07 8.81 7.33
C GLU A 20 -13.83 8.66 5.83
N ARG A 21 -12.57 8.58 5.43
CA ARG A 21 -12.24 8.25 4.05
C ARG A 21 -12.56 6.77 3.87
N PRO A 22 -13.32 6.40 2.83
CA PRO A 22 -13.53 4.99 2.54
C PRO A 22 -12.17 4.31 2.42
N ALA A 23 -12.00 3.21 3.16
CA ALA A 23 -10.75 2.48 3.15
C ALA A 23 -10.46 2.01 1.71
N LEU A 24 -9.33 2.47 1.16
CA LEU A 24 -8.87 2.02 -0.15
C LEU A 24 -8.52 0.52 -0.04
N SER A 25 -9.33 -0.32 -0.68
CA SER A 25 -9.10 -1.76 -0.72
C SER A 25 -8.20 -2.11 -1.90
N ILE A 26 -6.99 -2.58 -1.62
CA ILE A 26 -6.05 -3.04 -2.64
C ILE A 26 -6.22 -4.55 -2.84
N PRO A 27 -6.49 -5.03 -4.07
CA PRO A 27 -6.57 -6.46 -4.33
C PRO A 27 -5.28 -7.17 -3.91
N GLY A 28 -5.41 -8.26 -3.14
CA GLY A 28 -4.26 -9.02 -2.64
C GLY A 28 -3.35 -9.60 -3.73
N SER A 29 -3.86 -9.74 -4.96
CA SER A 29 -3.08 -10.14 -6.14
C SER A 29 -2.05 -9.10 -6.57
N LEU A 30 -2.25 -7.82 -6.24
CA LEU A 30 -1.29 -6.74 -6.50
C LEU A 30 -0.20 -6.65 -5.41
N LEU A 31 -0.43 -7.26 -4.25
CA LEU A 31 0.47 -7.18 -3.10
C LEU A 31 1.59 -8.22 -3.12
N ARG A 32 1.57 -9.14 -4.09
CA ARG A 32 2.58 -10.19 -4.24
C ARG A 32 3.05 -10.28 -5.68
N CYS A 33 4.36 -10.10 -5.88
CA CYS A 33 5.00 -10.33 -7.17
C CYS A 33 5.29 -11.82 -7.37
N ALA A 34 5.53 -12.21 -8.62
CA ALA A 34 6.16 -13.48 -8.94
C ALA A 34 7.49 -13.60 -8.19
N PRO A 35 7.79 -14.76 -7.58
CA PRO A 35 9.07 -14.96 -6.92
C PRO A 35 10.19 -14.96 -7.97
N PRO A 36 11.36 -14.36 -7.67
CA PRO A 36 12.50 -14.46 -8.57
C PRO A 36 12.96 -15.92 -8.65
N SER A 37 13.46 -16.31 -9.83
CA SER A 37 14.19 -17.55 -10.00
C SER A 37 15.47 -17.53 -9.15
N ARG A 38 15.96 -18.69 -8.71
CA ARG A 38 17.25 -18.77 -8.02
C ARG A 38 18.37 -18.72 -9.05
N PRO A 39 19.46 -17.95 -8.80
CA PRO A 39 20.63 -17.98 -9.64
C PRO A 39 21.16 -19.41 -9.79
N PRO A 40 21.52 -19.86 -11.00
CA PRO A 40 22.15 -21.16 -11.17
C PRO A 40 23.53 -21.17 -10.51
N ALA A 41 23.86 -22.21 -9.75
CA ALA A 41 25.16 -22.37 -9.07
C ALA A 41 26.33 -22.74 -10.01
N GLY A 42 26.15 -22.49 -11.31
CA GLY A 42 26.93 -23.04 -12.41
C GLY A 42 26.00 -23.56 -13.50
N GLY A 43 26.55 -23.82 -14.69
CA GLY A 43 25.76 -24.34 -15.80
C GLY A 43 26.23 -23.87 -17.16
N THR A 44 25.47 -24.26 -18.18
CA THR A 44 25.67 -23.83 -19.55
C THR A 44 25.27 -22.36 -19.73
N GLN A 45 25.81 -21.71 -20.75
CA GLN A 45 25.39 -20.35 -21.12
C GLN A 45 23.88 -20.26 -21.39
N ARG A 46 23.26 -21.33 -21.91
CA ARG A 46 21.81 -21.41 -22.11
C ARG A 46 21.04 -21.30 -20.80
N GLN A 47 21.51 -21.93 -19.72
CA GLN A 47 20.87 -21.85 -18.41
C GLN A 47 20.99 -20.45 -17.81
N VAL A 48 22.15 -19.81 -17.97
CA VAL A 48 22.34 -18.41 -17.55
C VAL A 48 21.40 -17.48 -18.33
N ALA A 49 21.31 -17.65 -19.65
CA ALA A 49 20.40 -16.87 -20.49
C ALA A 49 18.93 -17.04 -20.07
N GLY A 50 18.50 -18.29 -19.81
CA GLY A 50 17.16 -18.57 -19.30
C GLY A 50 16.88 -17.88 -17.96
N TYR A 51 17.83 -17.99 -17.01
CA TYR A 51 17.72 -17.31 -15.71
C TYR A 51 17.54 -15.78 -15.85
N VAL A 52 18.28 -15.14 -16.76
CA VAL A 52 18.16 -13.69 -16.98
C VAL A 52 16.79 -13.31 -17.55
N VAL A 53 16.24 -14.13 -18.46
CA VAL A 53 14.88 -13.93 -18.99
C VAL A 53 13.85 -14.06 -17.89
N ASP A 54 13.92 -15.13 -17.09
CA ASP A 54 12.99 -15.35 -15.97
C ASP A 54 13.04 -14.19 -14.96
N LEU A 55 14.23 -13.65 -14.70
CA LEU A 55 14.43 -12.51 -13.81
C LEU A 55 13.79 -11.23 -14.37
N ALA A 56 13.90 -11.00 -15.69
CA ALA A 56 13.28 -9.86 -16.35
C ALA A 56 11.75 -9.95 -16.29
N ASP A 57 11.18 -11.14 -16.49
CA ASP A 57 9.73 -11.37 -16.41
C ASP A 57 9.21 -11.16 -14.98
N ALA A 58 9.93 -11.66 -13.97
CA ALA A 58 9.59 -11.42 -12.56
C ALA A 58 9.63 -9.92 -12.22
N HIS A 59 10.61 -9.18 -12.75
CA HIS A 59 10.68 -7.73 -12.59
C HIS A 59 9.48 -7.03 -13.25
N ALA A 60 9.12 -7.40 -14.48
CA ALA A 60 8.00 -6.82 -15.22
C ALA A 60 6.66 -7.01 -14.51
N ASP A 61 6.40 -8.20 -13.94
CA ASP A 61 5.22 -8.46 -13.11
C ASP A 61 5.16 -7.50 -11.91
N CYS A 62 6.28 -7.35 -11.22
CA CYS A 62 6.38 -6.54 -10.01
C CYS A 62 6.20 -5.05 -10.31
N GLN A 63 6.83 -4.57 -11.39
CA GLN A 63 6.73 -3.20 -11.87
C GLN A 63 5.29 -2.88 -12.31
N GLY A 64 4.66 -3.78 -13.06
CA GLY A 64 3.27 -3.63 -13.50
C GLY A 64 2.28 -3.56 -12.34
N LYS A 65 2.41 -4.45 -11.34
CA LYS A 65 1.57 -4.41 -10.12
C LYS A 65 1.77 -3.13 -9.33
N LEU A 66 3.02 -2.68 -9.15
CA LEU A 66 3.33 -1.44 -8.45
C LEU A 66 2.73 -0.22 -9.16
N CYS A 67 2.80 -0.16 -10.49
CA CYS A 67 2.15 0.88 -11.27
C CYS A 67 0.64 0.92 -11.06
N ARG A 68 -0.03 -0.25 -11.00
CA ARG A 68 -1.48 -0.28 -10.69
C ARG A 68 -1.80 0.19 -9.28
N VAL A 69 -1.01 -0.23 -8.28
CA VAL A 69 -1.18 0.24 -6.90
C VAL A 69 -1.03 1.76 -6.82
N ARG A 70 -0.04 2.33 -7.51
CA ARG A 70 0.13 3.79 -7.58
C ARG A 70 -1.10 4.47 -8.19
N GLY A 71 -1.61 3.97 -9.31
CA GLY A 71 -2.81 4.52 -9.93
C GLY A 71 -4.04 4.47 -9.02
N LEU A 72 -4.22 3.41 -8.22
CA LEU A 72 -5.29 3.31 -7.23
C LEU A 72 -5.13 4.32 -6.10
N VAL A 73 -3.90 4.53 -5.60
CA VAL A 73 -3.62 5.48 -4.51
C VAL A 73 -3.76 6.93 -5.00
N GLU A 74 -3.29 7.23 -6.20
CA GLU A 74 -3.36 8.57 -6.79
C GLU A 74 -4.79 8.93 -7.21
N GLY A 75 -5.54 8.00 -7.80
CA GLY A 75 -6.94 8.22 -8.16
C GLY A 75 -7.91 8.27 -6.97
N ALA A 76 -7.47 7.84 -5.78
CA ALA A 76 -8.23 7.93 -4.54
C ALA A 76 -7.99 9.23 -3.75
N ARG A 77 -7.11 10.13 -4.23
CA ARG A 77 -6.89 11.46 -3.65
C ARG A 77 -7.87 12.48 -4.22
#